data_AF-A0A2U1E7W6-F1
#
_entry.id   AF-A0A2U1E7W6-F1
#
_cell.length_a   1.000
_cell.length_b   1.000
_cell.length_c   1.000
_cell.angle_alpha   90.00
_cell.angle_beta   90.00
_cell.angle_gamma   90.00
#
_symmetry.space_group_name_H-M   'P 1'
#
loop_
_entity.id
_entity.type
_entity.pdbx_description
1 polymer ?
#
loop_
_entity_poly.entity_id
_entity_poly.type
_entity_poly.pdbx_seq_one_letter_code
_entity_poly.pdbx_strand_id
1 'polypeptide(L)' 'MAVGGHPGPGTVGAMKKLAELLVCFLHPVAVVLVWLNLIVRPGLSGTAKLVWAVLALVPVVPFVYVLTGGELWEGRPKT' A
#
# COMPACT_ATOMS: atom_id res chain seq x y z
N MET A 1 -6.62 -41.42 11.79
CA MET A 1 -5.86 -40.29 12.36
C MET A 1 -5.37 -39.44 11.20
N ALA A 2 -5.96 -38.27 10.97
CA ALA A 2 -5.43 -37.26 10.05
C ALA A 2 -5.70 -35.90 10.68
N VAL A 3 -4.61 -35.20 11.01
CA VAL A 3 -4.58 -33.85 11.58
C VAL A 3 -5.10 -32.86 10.54
N GLY A 4 -6.30 -32.34 10.77
CA GLY A 4 -6.82 -31.17 10.06
C GLY A 4 -6.42 -29.90 10.81
N GLY A 5 -5.21 -29.39 10.57
CA GLY A 5 -4.77 -28.10 11.09
C GLY A 5 -5.40 -26.97 10.28
N HIS A 6 -6.61 -26.53 10.65
CA HIS A 6 -7.18 -25.31 10.09
C HIS A 6 -6.45 -24.11 10.73
N PRO A 7 -5.79 -23.22 9.97
CA PRO A 7 -5.18 -22.02 10.54
C PRO A 7 -6.29 -21.19 11.20
N GLY A 8 -6.17 -20.99 12.52
CA GLY A 8 -7.16 -20.23 13.28
C GLY A 8 -7.33 -18.80 12.70
N PRO A 9 -8.55 -18.24 12.70
CA PRO A 9 -8.86 -16.95 12.08
C PRO A 9 -7.96 -15.78 12.55
N GLY A 10 -7.31 -15.88 13.71
CA GLY A 10 -6.39 -14.87 14.24
C GLY A 10 -5.06 -14.71 13.48
N THR A 11 -4.51 -15.78 12.87
CA THR A 11 -3.20 -15.72 12.18
C THR A 11 -3.29 -14.97 10.86
N VAL A 12 -4.39 -15.14 10.12
CA VAL A 12 -4.62 -14.45 8.85
C VAL A 12 -4.82 -12.95 9.06
N GLY A 13 -5.50 -12.55 10.15
CA GLY A 13 -5.66 -11.14 10.53
C GLY A 13 -4.31 -10.46 10.82
N ALA A 14 -3.44 -11.11 11.60
CA ALA A 14 -2.13 -10.59 11.95
C ALA A 14 -1.22 -10.39 10.72
N MET A 15 -1.16 -11.38 9.82
CA MET A 15 -0.35 -11.30 8.59
C MET A 15 -0.77 -10.14 7.67
N LYS A 16 -2.05 -9.80 7.70
CA LYS A 16 -2.63 -8.79 6.84
C LYS A 16 -2.39 -7.37 7.33
N LYS A 17 -2.48 -7.16 8.65
CA LYS A 17 -2.09 -5.90 9.29
C LYS A 17 -0.61 -5.60 9.07
N LEU A 18 0.24 -6.63 9.09
CA LEU A 18 1.65 -6.51 8.72
C LEU A 18 1.81 -6.10 7.25
N ALA A 19 1.07 -6.72 6.32
CA ALA A 19 1.12 -6.36 4.90
C ALA A 19 0.65 -4.91 4.65
N GLU A 20 -0.43 -4.47 5.31
CA GLU A 20 -0.94 -3.09 5.21
C GLU A 20 0.08 -2.06 5.73
N LEU A 21 0.68 -2.33 6.90
CA LEU A 21 1.71 -1.46 7.48
C LEU A 21 2.95 -1.40 6.57
N LEU A 22 3.37 -2.55 6.05
CA LEU A 22 4.47 -2.65 5.09
C LEU A 22 4.18 -1.81 3.85
N VAL A 23 3.00 -1.94 3.24
CA VAL A 23 2.60 -1.15 2.05
C VAL A 23 2.52 0.33 2.37
N CYS A 24 2.04 0.71 3.56
CA CYS A 24 1.99 2.10 4.00
C CYS A 24 3.40 2.72 4.12
N PHE A 25 4.39 1.94 4.54
CA PHE A 25 5.79 2.40 4.63
C PHE A 25 6.51 2.37 3.28
N LEU A 26 6.25 1.34 2.47
CA LEU A 26 6.90 1.17 1.17
C LEU A 26 6.40 2.19 0.14
N HIS A 27 5.15 2.65 0.28
CA HIS A 27 4.56 3.58 -0.69
C HIS A 27 5.31 4.93 -0.77
N PRO A 28 5.55 5.67 0.32
CA PRO A 28 6.39 6.89 0.28
C PRO A 28 7.76 6.67 -0.36
N VAL A 29 8.41 5.54 -0.05
CA VAL A 29 9.71 5.19 -0.66
C VAL A 29 9.57 4.97 -2.16
N ALA A 30 8.54 4.25 -2.60
CA ALA A 30 8.24 4.03 -4.02
C ALA A 30 7.98 5.35 -4.77
N VAL A 31 7.27 6.32 -4.16
CA VAL A 31 7.05 7.64 -4.75
C VAL A 31 8.37 8.37 -4.99
N VAL A 32 9.26 8.38 -4.00
CA VAL A 32 10.60 9.01 -4.12
C VAL A 32 11.43 8.34 -5.21
N LEU A 33 11.42 7.01 -5.28
CA LEU A 33 12.12 6.26 -6.33
C LEU A 33 11.58 6.58 -7.72
N VAL A 34 10.26 6.70 -7.87
CA VAL A 34 9.63 7.12 -9.13
C VAL A 34 10.09 8.51 -9.53
N TRP A 35 10.12 9.47 -8.59
CA TRP A 35 10.58 10.83 -8.88
C TRP A 35 12.05 10.88 -9.30
N LEU A 36 12.92 10.15 -8.61
CA LEU A 36 14.33 10.02 -8.99
C LEU A 36 14.48 9.45 -10.40
N ASN A 37 13.73 8.38 -10.70
CA ASN A 37 13.71 7.78 -12.05
C ASN A 37 13.24 8.80 -13.11
N LEU A 38 12.22 9.61 -12.83
CA LEU A 38 11.73 10.63 -13.77
C LEU A 38 12.75 11.75 -13.99
N ILE A 39 13.49 12.17 -12.95
CA ILE A 39 14.56 13.17 -13.06
C ILE A 39 15.66 12.63 -13.97
N VAL A 40 16.14 11.42 -13.70
CA VAL A 40 17.30 10.82 -14.37
C VAL A 40 16.96 10.38 -15.80
N ARG A 41 15.70 10.09 -16.13
CA ARG A 41 15.29 9.59 -17.45
C ARG A 41 15.39 10.68 -18.54
N PRO A 42 16.31 10.57 -19.51
CA PRO A 42 16.52 11.61 -20.52
C PRO A 42 15.51 11.56 -21.68
N GLY A 43 14.85 10.42 -21.90
CA GLY A 43 13.94 10.20 -23.04
C GLY A 43 12.44 10.40 -22.73
N LEU A 44 12.08 11.17 -21.70
CA LEU A 44 10.68 11.46 -21.36
C LEU A 44 10.46 12.97 -21.42
N SER A 45 9.41 13.42 -22.12
CA SER A 45 9.07 14.84 -22.22
C SER A 45 8.73 15.41 -20.85
N GLY A 46 8.99 16.71 -20.63
CA GLY A 46 8.77 17.37 -19.34
C GLY A 46 7.33 17.23 -18.83
N THR A 47 6.34 17.38 -19.73
CA THR A 47 4.92 17.18 -19.41
C THR A 47 4.62 15.76 -18.96
N ALA A 48 5.19 14.76 -19.63
CA ALA A 48 5.03 13.38 -19.21
C ALA A 48 5.64 13.16 -17.82
N LYS A 49 6.80 13.77 -17.51
CA LYS A 49 7.42 13.66 -16.17
C LYS A 49 6.48 14.22 -15.10
N LEU A 50 5.85 15.36 -15.40
CA LEU A 50 4.92 16.01 -14.49
C LEU A 50 3.68 15.14 -14.23
N VAL A 51 3.07 14.59 -15.29
CA VAL A 51 1.90 13.70 -15.19
C VAL A 51 2.25 12.46 -14.37
N TRP A 52 3.39 11.82 -14.64
CA TRP A 52 3.83 10.64 -13.87
C TRP A 52 4.15 10.98 -12.41
N ALA A 53 4.75 12.15 -12.14
CA ALA A 53 5.03 12.59 -10.77
C ALA A 53 3.74 12.82 -9.96
N VAL A 54 2.71 13.39 -10.58
CA VAL A 54 1.39 13.62 -9.95
C VAL A 54 0.62 12.30 -9.80
N LEU A 55 0.63 11.42 -10.79
CA LEU A 55 -0.02 10.11 -10.68
C LEU A 55 0.62 9.25 -9.59
N ALA A 56 1.94 9.32 -9.41
CA ALA A 56 2.62 8.64 -8.31
C ALA A 56 2.22 9.16 -6.92
N LEU A 57 1.76 10.42 -6.81
CA LEU A 57 1.28 11.03 -5.57
C LEU A 57 -0.14 10.62 -5.16
N VAL A 58 -0.85 9.80 -5.95
CA VAL A 58 -2.21 9.35 -5.60
C VAL A 58 -2.19 7.90 -5.07
N PRO A 59 -1.71 7.63 -3.84
CA PRO A 59 -1.98 6.38 -3.16
C PRO A 59 -3.42 6.35 -2.66
N VAL A 60 -4.35 5.80 -3.44
CA VAL A 60 -5.71 5.57 -2.95
C VAL A 60 -5.70 4.66 -1.72
N VAL A 61 -4.83 3.64 -1.69
CA VAL A 61 -4.82 2.62 -0.62
C VAL A 61 -4.25 3.15 0.72
N PRO A 62 -3.03 3.73 0.77
CA PRO A 62 -2.53 4.38 1.99
C PRO A 62 -3.41 5.54 2.52
N PHE A 63 -3.97 6.39 1.66
CA PHE A 63 -4.85 7.48 2.11
C PHE A 63 -6.10 6.94 2.81
N VAL A 64 -6.73 5.90 2.24
CA VAL A 64 -7.90 5.28 2.87
C VAL A 64 -7.49 4.56 4.15
N TYR A 65 -6.32 3.93 4.24
CA TYR A 65 -5.83 3.31 5.49
C TYR A 65 -5.66 4.33 6.63
N VAL A 66 -5.04 5.48 6.34
CA VAL A 66 -4.87 6.58 7.31
C VAL A 66 -6.23 7.20 7.69
N LEU A 67 -7.12 7.44 6.73
CA LEU A 67 -8.43 8.04 6.96
C LEU A 67 -9.43 7.11 7.65
N THR A 68 -9.27 5.79 7.52
CA THR A 68 -10.10 4.78 8.18
C THR A 68 -9.49 4.23 9.47
N GLY A 69 -8.36 4.77 9.94
CA GLY A 69 -7.72 4.36 11.18
C GLY A 69 -7.25 2.90 11.20
N GLY A 70 -6.98 2.31 10.03
CA GLY A 70 -6.57 0.92 9.90
C GLY A 70 -7.71 -0.11 9.91
N GLU A 71 -8.97 0.30 9.77
CA GLU A 71 -10.15 -0.58 9.81
C GLU A 71 -10.65 -1.02 8.42
N LEU A 72 -10.05 -0.55 7.31
CA LEU A 72 -10.54 -0.83 5.93
C LEU A 72 -10.64 -2.33 5.59
N TRP A 73 -9.81 -3.18 6.20
CA TRP A 73 -9.85 -4.63 6.05
C TRP A 73 -10.23 -5.39 7.33
N GLU A 74 -10.55 -4.68 8.41
CA GLU A 74 -11.14 -5.28 9.60
C GLU A 74 -12.65 -5.36 9.35
N GLY A 75 -13.13 -6.41 8.67
CA GLY A 75 -14.56 -6.61 8.40
C GLY A 75 -15.38 -6.96 9.66
N ARG A 76 -15.21 -6.21 10.75
CA ARG A 76 -15.94 -6.40 12.01
C ARG A 76 -16.93 -5.25 12.18
N PRO A 77 -18.25 -5.49 12.10
CA PRO A 77 -19.24 -4.51 12.53
C PRO A 77 -19.01 -4.22 14.01
N LYS A 78 -18.66 -2.97 14.33
CA LYS A 78 -18.63 -2.47 15.71
C LYS A 78 -20.09 -2.18 16.06
N THR A 79 -20.76 -3.13 16.69
CA THR A 79 -21.94 -2.82 17.54
C THR A 79 -21.51 -1.95 18.70
#